data_AF-A0A2A2PVM3-F1
#
_entry.id   AF-A0A2A2PVM3-F1
#
_cell.length_a   1.000
_cell.length_b   1.000
_cell.length_c   1.000
_cell.angle_alpha   90.00
_cell.angle_beta   90.00
_cell.angle_gamma   90.00
#
_symmetry.space_group_name_H-M   'P 1'
#
loop_
_entity.id
_entity.type
_entity.pdbx_description
1 polymer ?
#
loop_
_entity_poly.entity_id
_entity_poly.type
_entity_poly.pdbx_seq_one_letter_code
_entity_poly.pdbx_strand_id
1 'polypeptide(L)'
;MARFMGRQGRPPVWHGPEDFPREISPAWSVKARWCPLQVTLVGRSNQRMVAIFLSQRVKRRFIAGLLPPMRHLYPFWLLIFFLGKPAASGGETRPLVKRWVVEDFDAVIFVGLEGYRDFENGRNRFSDATCASCHRLGDRGPIGAVAPDLSRVGQTFPPRDLLSAILHPSETIRGSHQVRRFELKNGRAVEGIVVAAAEASRLVVTNPTKPSQTERVPLAEILTEKVSGNSAMPEGLLDAFREEDVLDLLAYLLSGGDERDAMFRK
;
A
#
# COMPACT_ATOMS: atom_id res chain seq x y z
N MET A 1 20.04 25.64 -11.72
CA MET A 1 21.05 24.74 -12.34
C MET A 1 22.43 25.14 -11.85
N ALA A 2 23.02 24.39 -10.91
CA ALA A 2 24.42 24.57 -10.52
C ALA A 2 25.19 23.31 -10.94
N ARG A 3 26.08 23.46 -11.94
CA ARG A 3 26.95 22.38 -12.41
C ARG A 3 28.04 22.16 -11.37
N PHE A 4 28.00 21.01 -10.69
CA PHE A 4 29.14 20.50 -9.92
C PHE A 4 30.12 19.85 -10.90
N MET A 5 31.05 20.64 -11.43
CA MET A 5 32.22 20.12 -12.15
C MET A 5 33.47 20.39 -11.31
N GLY A 6 34.22 19.32 -10.99
CA GLY A 6 35.51 19.43 -10.33
C GLY A 6 36.56 20.08 -11.23
N ARG A 7 37.69 20.48 -10.64
CA ARG A 7 38.76 21.31 -11.24
C ARG A 7 39.41 20.79 -12.54
N GLN A 8 39.00 19.64 -13.07
CA GLN A 8 39.46 19.07 -14.36
C GLN A 8 38.35 18.37 -15.17
N GLY A 9 37.07 18.71 -14.96
CA GLY A 9 35.98 18.28 -15.85
C GLY A 9 35.53 16.81 -15.74
N ARG A 10 35.88 16.08 -14.67
CA ARG A 10 35.29 14.77 -14.32
C ARG A 10 34.41 14.88 -13.07
N PRO A 11 33.31 14.10 -12.95
CA PRO A 11 32.50 14.05 -11.74
C PRO A 11 33.30 13.44 -10.56
N PRO A 12 33.10 13.91 -9.31
CA PRO A 12 33.83 13.38 -8.16
C PRO A 12 33.41 11.95 -7.86
N VAL A 13 34.39 11.10 -7.53
CA VAL A 13 34.15 9.75 -6.99
C VAL A 13 34.09 9.87 -5.47
N TRP A 14 33.04 9.31 -4.87
CA TRP A 14 32.75 9.42 -3.44
C TRP A 14 33.17 8.15 -2.71
N HIS A 15 34.11 8.25 -1.77
CA HIS A 15 34.62 7.10 -1.01
C HIS A 15 34.16 7.07 0.45
N GLY A 16 33.64 8.18 0.97
CA GLY A 16 33.08 8.21 2.32
C GLY A 16 32.64 9.59 2.77
N PRO A 17 32.10 9.70 3.99
CA PRO A 17 31.64 10.97 4.56
C PRO A 17 32.75 12.02 4.54
N GLU A 18 34.01 11.64 4.80
CA GLU A 18 35.20 12.49 4.76
C GLU A 18 35.39 13.30 3.47
N ASP A 19 34.90 12.83 2.32
CA ASP A 19 35.03 13.52 1.03
C ASP A 19 34.04 14.69 0.84
N PHE A 20 33.11 14.89 1.78
CA PHE A 20 32.09 15.95 1.68
C PHE A 20 32.64 17.29 2.20
N PRO A 21 32.55 18.39 1.42
CA PRO A 21 33.12 19.68 1.79
C PRO A 21 32.47 20.24 3.08
N ARG A 22 33.30 20.84 3.95
CA ARG A 22 32.84 21.41 5.25
C ARG A 22 32.07 22.72 5.09
N GLU A 23 32.22 23.37 3.96
CA GLU A 23 31.64 24.66 3.64
C GLU A 23 31.00 24.58 2.25
N ILE A 24 29.74 25.00 2.15
CA ILE A 24 28.96 24.92 0.91
C ILE A 24 29.02 26.27 0.18
N SER A 25 29.13 27.38 0.93
CA SER A 25 29.39 28.74 0.44
C SER A 25 29.84 29.65 1.61
N PRO A 26 30.32 30.89 1.37
CA PRO A 26 30.81 31.80 2.41
C PRO A 26 29.80 32.15 3.52
N ALA A 27 28.51 31.83 3.32
CA ALA A 27 27.44 32.08 4.27
C ALA A 27 26.94 30.82 5.00
N TRP A 28 27.40 29.62 4.63
CA TRP A 28 26.84 28.35 5.14
C TRP A 28 27.91 27.30 5.45
N SER A 29 27.96 26.86 6.72
CA SER A 29 28.83 25.79 7.21
C SER A 29 28.04 24.62 7.81
N VAL A 30 28.54 23.40 7.62
CA VAL A 30 27.92 22.17 8.13
C VAL A 30 28.39 21.90 9.57
N LYS A 31 27.51 22.09 10.56
CA LYS A 31 27.87 21.99 12.00
C LYS A 31 27.79 20.60 12.65
N ALA A 32 27.11 19.62 12.06
CA ALA A 32 27.15 18.22 12.54
C ALA A 32 26.73 17.23 11.45
N ARG A 33 27.25 16.00 11.52
CA ARG A 33 26.95 14.90 10.59
C ARG A 33 26.33 13.74 11.38
N TRP A 34 25.13 13.29 11.00
CA TRP A 34 24.40 12.24 11.71
C TRP A 34 24.08 11.06 10.79
N CYS A 35 24.29 9.83 11.29
CA CYS A 35 23.72 8.62 10.72
C CYS A 35 23.14 7.82 11.91
N PRO A 36 21.81 7.61 12.01
CA PRO A 36 21.23 6.90 13.14
C PRO A 36 21.53 5.40 13.03
N LEU A 37 21.91 4.77 14.15
CA LEU A 37 21.97 3.31 14.24
C LEU A 37 20.81 2.81 15.09
N GLN A 38 20.04 1.90 14.51
CA GLN A 38 18.87 1.27 15.10
C GLN A 38 19.23 -0.10 15.67
N VAL A 39 18.80 -0.40 16.89
CA VAL A 39 18.92 -1.72 17.51
C VAL A 39 17.51 -2.24 17.78
N THR A 40 17.22 -3.48 17.37
CA THR A 40 15.92 -4.13 17.62
C THR A 40 16.09 -5.21 18.69
N LEU A 41 15.31 -5.11 19.77
CA LEU A 41 15.25 -6.10 20.84
C LEU A 41 14.04 -7.00 20.61
N VAL A 42 14.23 -8.32 20.73
CA VAL A 42 13.18 -9.32 20.56
C VAL A 42 12.94 -10.04 21.89
N GLY A 43 11.72 -9.96 22.41
CA GLY A 43 11.29 -10.63 23.63
C GLY A 43 10.89 -12.10 23.41
N ARG A 44 10.77 -12.88 24.49
CA ARG A 44 10.44 -14.32 24.44
C ARG A 44 9.08 -14.66 23.82
N SER A 45 8.14 -13.72 23.78
CA SER A 45 6.83 -13.86 23.11
C SER A 45 6.80 -13.25 21.69
N ASN A 46 7.96 -13.10 21.04
CA ASN A 46 8.13 -12.53 19.70
C ASN A 46 7.72 -11.05 19.56
N GLN A 47 7.58 -10.32 20.68
CA GLN A 47 7.41 -8.88 20.67
C GLN A 47 8.73 -8.19 20.28
N ARG A 48 8.65 -7.16 19.42
CA ARG A 48 9.81 -6.41 18.93
C ARG A 48 9.75 -4.97 19.39
N MET A 49 10.85 -4.49 19.97
CA MET A 49 11.02 -3.09 20.36
C MET A 49 12.23 -2.51 19.63
N VAL A 50 12.08 -1.32 19.06
CA VAL A 50 13.12 -0.63 18.31
C VAL A 50 13.69 0.50 19.16
N ALA A 51 14.99 0.45 19.44
CA ALA A 51 15.72 1.54 20.09
C ALA A 51 16.61 2.26 19.07
N ILE A 52 16.41 3.57 18.92
CA ILE A 52 17.20 4.43 18.05
C ILE A 52 18.19 5.20 18.92
N PHE A 53 19.49 4.99 18.70
CA PHE A 53 20.52 5.66 19.48
C PHE A 53 21.17 6.79 18.68
N LEU A 54 21.05 8.00 19.20
CA LEU A 54 21.56 9.21 18.57
C LEU A 54 23.09 9.40 18.76
N SER A 55 23.82 8.50 19.43
CA SER A 55 25.24 8.73 19.76
C SER A 55 26.10 7.48 19.75
N GLN A 56 27.27 7.57 19.10
CA GLN A 56 28.30 6.52 19.07
C GLN A 56 28.84 6.15 20.47
N ARG A 57 28.77 7.08 21.44
CA ARG A 57 29.15 6.78 22.85
C ARG A 57 28.13 5.85 23.51
N VAL A 58 26.84 6.04 23.21
CA VAL A 58 25.75 5.21 23.76
C VAL A 58 25.80 3.81 23.17
N LYS A 59 26.07 3.69 21.86
CA LYS A 59 26.33 2.40 21.18
C LYS A 59 27.46 1.60 21.85
N ARG A 60 28.59 2.25 22.15
CA ARG A 60 29.73 1.58 22.80
C ARG A 60 29.40 1.08 24.21
N ARG A 61 28.65 1.85 25.01
CA ARG A 61 28.23 1.41 26.36
C ARG A 61 27.23 0.26 26.31
N PHE A 62 26.31 0.26 25.34
CA PHE A 62 25.36 -0.82 25.13
C PHE A 62 26.05 -2.14 24.71
N ILE A 63 26.95 -2.08 23.72
CA ILE A 63 27.72 -3.26 23.27
C ILE A 63 28.64 -3.79 24.39
N ALA A 64 29.19 -2.89 25.22
CA ALA A 64 29.98 -3.28 26.39
C ALA A 64 29.15 -4.04 27.45
N GLY A 65 27.84 -3.80 27.53
CA GLY A 65 26.92 -4.50 28.42
C GLY A 65 26.40 -5.86 27.91
N LEU A 66 26.64 -6.22 26.64
CA LEU A 66 26.29 -7.53 26.09
C LEU A 66 27.33 -8.59 26.50
N LEU A 67 26.84 -9.76 26.94
CA LEU A 67 27.68 -10.88 27.39
C LEU A 67 28.67 -11.33 26.29
N PRO A 68 29.90 -11.75 26.65
CA PRO A 68 31.02 -12.00 25.72
C PRO A 68 30.73 -12.91 24.51
N PRO A 69 29.99 -14.04 24.61
CA PRO A 69 29.78 -14.93 23.47
C PRO A 69 28.87 -14.35 22.38
N MET A 70 28.20 -13.21 22.59
CA MET A 70 27.33 -12.60 21.56
C MET A 70 28.04 -11.57 20.67
N ARG A 71 29.28 -11.19 21.00
CA ARG A 71 29.99 -10.09 20.32
C ARG A 71 30.49 -10.43 18.92
N HIS A 72 30.83 -11.69 18.66
CA HIS A 72 31.39 -12.14 17.38
C HIS A 72 30.32 -12.48 16.32
N LEU A 73 29.07 -12.69 16.75
CA LEU A 73 27.93 -12.96 15.86
C LEU A 73 27.25 -11.69 15.31
N TYR A 74 27.58 -10.52 15.87
CA TYR A 74 27.02 -9.23 15.49
C TYR A 74 27.16 -8.85 14.00
N PRO A 75 28.33 -9.05 13.33
CA PRO A 75 28.44 -8.76 11.89
C PRO A 75 27.65 -9.76 11.02
N PHE A 76 27.48 -11.01 11.46
CA PHE A 76 26.67 -12.01 10.75
C PHE A 76 25.17 -11.70 10.80
N TRP A 77 24.72 -11.14 11.93
CA TRP A 77 23.35 -10.65 12.09
C TRP A 77 23.05 -9.45 11.17
N LEU A 78 23.99 -8.53 10.98
CA LEU A 78 23.82 -7.39 10.06
C LEU A 78 23.59 -7.82 8.60
N LEU A 79 24.18 -8.93 8.15
CA LEU A 79 24.03 -9.43 6.79
C LEU A 79 22.65 -10.05 6.54
N ILE A 80 22.10 -10.77 7.53
CA ILE A 80 20.73 -11.31 7.50
C ILE A 80 19.68 -10.18 7.54
N PHE A 81 20.04 -9.00 8.08
CA PHE A 81 19.16 -7.84 8.19
C PHE A 81 19.24 -6.87 6.98
N PHE A 82 20.33 -6.85 6.20
CA PHE A 82 20.44 -6.04 4.97
C PHE A 82 19.79 -6.71 3.75
N LEU A 83 19.75 -8.04 3.74
CA LEU A 83 18.74 -8.78 2.97
C LEU A 83 17.41 -8.62 3.70
N GLY A 84 16.83 -7.41 3.65
CA GLY A 84 15.44 -7.25 3.97
C GLY A 84 14.70 -8.38 3.27
N LYS A 85 13.89 -9.15 4.02
CA LYS A 85 12.86 -9.97 3.38
C LYS A 85 12.26 -9.07 2.30
N PRO A 86 12.26 -9.46 1.00
CA PRO A 86 11.49 -8.71 0.04
C PRO A 86 10.13 -8.50 0.71
N ALA A 87 9.64 -7.26 0.76
CA ALA A 87 8.25 -7.03 1.10
C ALA A 87 7.49 -8.05 0.27
N ALA A 88 6.84 -9.02 0.94
CA ALA A 88 6.21 -10.12 0.26
C ALA A 88 5.02 -9.54 -0.51
N SER A 89 5.29 -8.97 -1.68
CA SER A 89 4.34 -8.75 -2.74
C SER A 89 4.19 -10.12 -3.42
N GLY A 90 3.38 -10.97 -2.81
CA GLY A 90 3.18 -12.34 -3.25
C GLY A 90 2.36 -13.05 -2.19
N GLY A 91 1.12 -13.38 -2.54
CA GLY A 91 0.15 -13.96 -1.62
C GLY A 91 0.72 -15.17 -0.88
N GLU A 92 1.03 -14.98 0.41
CA GLU A 92 0.83 -16.06 1.37
C GLU A 92 -0.66 -16.38 1.27
N THR A 93 -0.99 -17.51 0.65
CA THR A 93 -2.35 -18.05 0.62
C THR A 93 -2.73 -18.34 2.06
N ARG A 94 -3.33 -17.35 2.71
CA ARG A 94 -3.92 -17.52 4.03
C ARG A 94 -4.99 -18.59 3.91
N PRO A 95 -5.06 -19.53 4.87
CA PRO A 95 -6.07 -20.56 4.82
C PRO A 95 -7.45 -19.89 4.80
N LEU A 96 -8.35 -20.43 3.96
CA LEU A 96 -9.75 -20.05 3.94
C LEU A 96 -10.31 -20.15 5.37
N VAL A 97 -10.86 -19.04 5.87
CA VAL A 97 -11.56 -18.96 7.15
C VAL A 97 -13.04 -19.25 6.91
N LYS A 98 -13.69 -18.44 6.07
CA LYS A 98 -15.11 -18.55 5.74
C LYS A 98 -15.41 -17.77 4.47
N ARG A 99 -16.34 -18.25 3.64
CA ARG A 99 -16.98 -17.41 2.61
C ARG A 99 -18.09 -16.62 3.26
N TRP A 100 -17.81 -15.36 3.53
CA TRP A 100 -18.70 -14.45 4.24
C TRP A 100 -19.91 -14.06 3.40
N VAL A 101 -21.06 -13.88 4.04
CA VAL A 101 -22.23 -13.20 3.48
C VAL A 101 -22.53 -11.94 4.30
N VAL A 102 -23.25 -10.97 3.72
CA VAL A 102 -23.54 -9.69 4.40
C VAL A 102 -24.28 -9.92 5.71
N GLU A 103 -25.20 -10.89 5.73
CA GLU A 103 -26.05 -11.25 6.86
C GLU A 103 -25.26 -11.74 8.08
N ASP A 104 -24.03 -12.24 7.89
CA ASP A 104 -23.15 -12.65 8.99
C ASP A 104 -22.80 -11.46 9.91
N PHE A 105 -22.89 -10.22 9.42
CA PHE A 105 -22.48 -9.01 10.13
C PHE A 105 -23.65 -8.12 10.56
N ASP A 106 -24.89 -8.47 10.19
CA ASP A 106 -26.06 -7.63 10.42
C ASP A 106 -26.22 -7.27 11.90
N ALA A 107 -26.06 -8.24 12.81
CA ALA A 107 -26.18 -8.01 14.25
C ALA A 107 -25.21 -6.93 14.77
N VAL A 108 -23.97 -6.91 14.27
CA VAL A 108 -22.95 -5.94 14.70
C VAL A 108 -23.16 -4.60 13.99
N ILE A 109 -23.42 -4.61 12.68
CA ILE A 109 -23.61 -3.40 11.87
C ILE A 109 -24.84 -2.61 12.35
N PHE A 110 -25.92 -3.27 12.74
CA PHE A 110 -27.13 -2.59 13.24
C PHE A 110 -26.95 -1.93 14.61
N VAL A 111 -26.07 -2.47 15.46
CA VAL A 111 -25.75 -1.88 16.77
C VAL A 111 -24.81 -0.69 16.62
N GLY A 112 -23.94 -0.71 15.61
CA GLY A 112 -22.94 0.32 15.35
C GLY A 112 -21.53 -0.24 15.44
N LEU A 113 -20.61 0.39 14.68
CA LEU A 113 -19.18 0.06 14.70
C LEU A 113 -18.39 1.01 15.61
N GLU A 114 -19.08 1.90 16.34
CA GLU A 114 -18.46 2.90 17.21
C GLU A 114 -17.92 2.29 18.51
N GLY A 115 -16.71 2.71 18.86
CA GLY A 115 -16.01 2.22 20.03
C GLY A 115 -15.51 0.79 19.85
N TYR A 116 -14.24 0.56 20.17
CA TYR A 116 -13.61 -0.78 20.21
C TYR A 116 -13.16 -1.42 18.88
N ARG A 117 -13.15 -0.70 17.75
CA ARG A 117 -12.48 -1.19 16.53
C ARG A 117 -10.96 -0.97 16.60
N ASP A 118 -10.19 -1.84 15.97
CA ASP A 118 -8.72 -1.73 15.90
C ASP A 118 -8.28 -1.11 14.57
N PHE A 119 -7.85 0.15 14.64
CA PHE A 119 -7.36 0.92 13.49
C PHE A 119 -6.16 0.26 12.79
N GLU A 120 -5.21 -0.25 13.58
CA GLU A 120 -3.99 -0.86 13.06
C GLU A 120 -4.30 -2.19 12.38
N ASN A 121 -5.20 -2.99 12.95
CA ASN A 121 -5.67 -4.21 12.31
C ASN A 121 -6.39 -3.89 10.99
N GLY A 122 -7.35 -2.97 10.99
CA GLY A 122 -8.07 -2.57 9.79
C GLY A 122 -7.16 -2.07 8.67
N ARG A 123 -6.15 -1.25 9.02
CA ARG A 123 -5.11 -0.81 8.08
C ARG A 123 -4.30 -1.97 7.49
N ASN A 124 -3.96 -2.96 8.32
CA ASN A 124 -3.24 -4.14 7.85
C ASN A 124 -4.13 -4.97 6.92
N ARG A 125 -5.42 -5.16 7.24
CA ARG A 125 -6.37 -5.87 6.37
C ARG A 125 -6.57 -5.18 5.02
N PHE A 126 -6.56 -3.85 4.98
CA PHE A 126 -6.62 -3.10 3.73
C PHE A 126 -5.43 -3.41 2.81
N SER A 127 -4.24 -3.59 3.39
CA SER A 127 -3.03 -3.97 2.65
C SER A 127 -3.05 -5.44 2.23
N ASP A 128 -3.48 -6.31 3.14
CA ASP A 128 -3.51 -7.75 2.97
C ASP A 128 -4.51 -8.22 1.90
N ALA A 129 -5.68 -7.58 1.86
CA ALA A 129 -6.68 -7.76 0.81
C ALA A 129 -6.25 -7.08 -0.51
N THR A 130 -5.05 -6.50 -0.57
CA THR A 130 -4.49 -5.81 -1.74
C THR A 130 -5.34 -4.63 -2.23
N CYS A 131 -6.21 -4.07 -1.40
CA CYS A 131 -7.08 -2.95 -1.76
C CYS A 131 -6.26 -1.74 -2.24
N ALA A 132 -5.12 -1.50 -1.58
CA ALA A 132 -4.17 -0.44 -1.91
C ALA A 132 -3.50 -0.59 -3.30
N SER A 133 -3.67 -1.73 -3.99
CA SER A 133 -3.16 -1.91 -5.36
C SER A 133 -3.98 -1.14 -6.40
N CYS A 134 -5.24 -0.86 -6.10
CA CYS A 134 -6.18 -0.21 -7.01
C CYS A 134 -6.83 1.03 -6.40
N HIS A 135 -7.17 1.00 -5.11
CA HIS A 135 -7.89 2.08 -4.44
C HIS A 135 -6.97 3.04 -3.70
N ARG A 136 -7.36 4.32 -3.71
CA ARG A 136 -6.80 5.33 -2.83
C ARG A 136 -7.56 5.39 -1.51
N LEU A 137 -6.85 5.58 -0.40
CA LEU A 137 -7.42 5.93 0.90
C LEU A 137 -6.43 6.84 1.63
N GLY A 138 -6.78 8.12 1.76
CA GLY A 138 -5.90 9.18 2.23
C GLY A 138 -4.68 9.36 1.34
N ASP A 139 -3.52 9.01 1.87
CA ASP A 139 -2.21 9.01 1.20
C ASP A 139 -1.76 7.62 0.72
N ARG A 140 -2.57 6.58 0.94
CA ARG A 140 -2.27 5.20 0.56
C ARG A 140 -2.93 4.82 -0.76
N GLY A 141 -2.21 4.03 -1.56
CA GLY A 141 -2.66 3.51 -2.85
C GLY A 141 -2.52 4.49 -4.01
N PRO A 142 -2.78 4.03 -5.25
CA PRO A 142 -2.59 4.85 -6.43
C PRO A 142 -3.66 5.94 -6.54
N ILE A 143 -3.27 7.12 -7.00
CA ILE A 143 -4.20 8.13 -7.51
C ILE A 143 -4.53 7.69 -8.94
N GLY A 144 -5.76 7.30 -9.24
CA GLY A 144 -6.02 6.80 -10.60
C GLY A 144 -7.45 6.53 -10.98
N ALA A 145 -7.69 6.53 -12.30
CA ALA A 145 -8.98 6.31 -12.95
C ALA A 145 -9.45 4.84 -12.97
N VAL A 146 -8.66 3.92 -12.41
CA VAL A 146 -8.96 2.48 -12.42
C VAL A 146 -9.96 2.12 -11.33
N ALA A 147 -9.87 2.74 -10.16
CA ALA A 147 -10.79 2.49 -9.06
C ALA A 147 -11.03 3.79 -8.27
N PRO A 148 -12.20 3.94 -7.62
CA PRO A 148 -12.55 5.15 -6.90
C PRO A 148 -11.70 5.37 -5.64
N ASP A 149 -11.53 6.63 -5.27
CA ASP A 149 -10.96 7.04 -3.98
C ASP A 149 -11.94 6.71 -2.84
N LEU A 150 -11.48 5.92 -1.87
CA LEU A 150 -12.24 5.46 -0.72
C LEU A 150 -12.17 6.41 0.48
N SER A 151 -11.40 7.50 0.41
CA SER A 151 -11.21 8.45 1.53
C SER A 151 -12.51 9.08 2.04
N ARG A 152 -13.59 9.03 1.26
CA ARG A 152 -14.93 9.53 1.63
C ARG A 152 -16.02 8.47 1.49
N VAL A 153 -15.65 7.19 1.44
CA VAL A 153 -16.61 6.12 1.18
C VAL A 153 -17.69 6.04 2.28
N GLY A 154 -17.31 6.24 3.55
CA GLY A 154 -18.26 6.26 4.68
C GLY A 154 -19.24 7.44 4.68
N GLN A 155 -19.02 8.47 3.86
CA GLN A 155 -20.00 9.55 3.67
C GLN A 155 -21.05 9.19 2.60
N THR A 156 -20.76 8.19 1.76
CA THR A 156 -21.58 7.84 0.60
C THR A 156 -22.30 6.50 0.78
N PHE A 157 -21.68 5.56 1.49
CA PHE A 157 -22.20 4.21 1.69
C PHE A 157 -22.49 3.95 3.17
N PRO A 158 -23.69 3.45 3.51
CA PRO A 158 -23.90 2.87 4.83
C PRO A 158 -23.05 1.59 4.98
N PRO A 159 -22.72 1.17 6.21
CA PRO A 159 -21.77 0.07 6.45
C PRO A 159 -22.16 -1.24 5.76
N ARG A 160 -23.45 -1.59 5.78
CA ARG A 160 -23.98 -2.82 5.14
C ARG A 160 -23.79 -2.80 3.62
N ASP A 161 -24.09 -1.68 2.97
CA ASP A 161 -23.96 -1.55 1.51
C ASP A 161 -22.50 -1.54 1.09
N LEU A 162 -21.62 -0.93 1.90
CA LEU A 162 -20.18 -0.99 1.67
C LEU A 162 -19.67 -2.42 1.76
N LEU A 163 -20.08 -3.18 2.78
CA LEU A 163 -19.72 -4.59 2.90
C LEU A 163 -20.25 -5.42 1.72
N SER A 164 -21.50 -5.18 1.30
CA SER A 164 -22.09 -5.83 0.13
C SER A 164 -21.27 -5.55 -1.13
N ALA A 165 -20.84 -4.31 -1.35
CA ALA A 165 -20.00 -3.96 -2.50
C ALA A 165 -18.62 -4.64 -2.45
N ILE A 166 -18.09 -4.95 -1.26
CA ILE A 166 -16.82 -5.66 -1.10
C ILE A 166 -16.99 -7.17 -1.37
N LEU A 167 -18.06 -7.79 -0.86
CA LEU A 167 -18.33 -9.21 -1.02
C LEU A 167 -18.85 -9.56 -2.43
N HIS A 168 -19.58 -8.63 -3.05
CA HIS A 168 -20.25 -8.81 -4.34
C HIS A 168 -19.90 -7.67 -5.32
N PRO A 169 -18.63 -7.52 -5.71
CA PRO A 169 -18.16 -6.40 -6.52
C PRO A 169 -18.81 -6.30 -7.90
N SER A 170 -19.36 -7.39 -8.43
CA SER A 170 -20.01 -7.45 -9.74
C SER A 170 -21.50 -7.06 -9.72
N GLU A 171 -22.13 -6.93 -8.54
CA GLU A 171 -23.56 -6.58 -8.45
C GLU A 171 -23.85 -5.13 -8.88
N THR A 172 -22.98 -4.19 -8.50
CA THR A 172 -23.13 -2.78 -8.84
C THR A 172 -21.80 -2.17 -9.25
N ILE A 173 -21.61 -1.99 -10.56
CA ILE A 173 -20.40 -1.38 -11.12
C ILE A 173 -20.75 -0.02 -11.72
N ARG A 174 -20.17 1.06 -11.17
CA ARG A 174 -20.33 2.41 -11.73
C ARG A 174 -19.78 2.45 -13.17
N GLY A 175 -20.50 3.11 -14.08
CA GLY A 175 -20.20 3.11 -15.51
C GLY A 175 -18.77 3.49 -15.90
N SER A 176 -18.10 4.35 -15.12
CA SER A 176 -16.71 4.76 -15.35
C SER A 176 -15.66 3.69 -15.01
N HIS A 177 -16.03 2.67 -14.23
CA HIS A 177 -15.15 1.59 -13.77
C HIS A 177 -15.56 0.22 -14.34
N GLN A 178 -16.54 0.20 -15.23
CA GLN A 178 -16.95 -1.02 -15.93
C GLN A 178 -15.82 -1.53 -16.82
N VAL A 179 -15.53 -2.81 -16.69
CA VAL A 179 -14.64 -3.51 -17.63
C VAL A 179 -15.37 -3.57 -18.98
N ARG A 180 -14.68 -3.19 -20.05
CA ARG A 180 -15.19 -3.23 -21.41
C ARG A 180 -14.32 -4.14 -22.25
N ARG A 181 -14.97 -4.91 -23.12
CA ARG A 181 -14.33 -5.75 -24.13
C ARG A 181 -14.55 -5.12 -25.50
N PHE A 182 -13.45 -4.89 -26.20
CA PHE A 182 -13.38 -4.37 -27.55
C PHE A 182 -12.95 -5.50 -28.49
N GLU A 183 -13.80 -5.87 -29.43
CA GLU A 183 -13.43 -6.74 -30.55
C GLU A 183 -12.93 -5.86 -31.69
N LEU A 184 -11.72 -6.08 -32.19
CA LEU A 184 -11.10 -5.25 -33.22
C LEU A 184 -11.16 -5.91 -34.60
N LYS A 185 -11.10 -5.08 -35.65
CA LYS A 185 -11.13 -5.50 -37.07
C LYS A 185 -10.01 -6.47 -37.44
N ASN A 186 -8.87 -6.38 -36.77
CA ASN A 186 -7.72 -7.27 -36.96
C ASN A 186 -7.84 -8.62 -36.22
N GLY A 187 -8.99 -8.91 -35.61
CA GLY A 187 -9.26 -10.14 -34.87
C GLY A 187 -8.74 -10.16 -33.43
N ARG A 188 -8.06 -9.11 -32.96
CA ARG A 188 -7.65 -8.98 -31.56
C ARG A 188 -8.84 -8.57 -30.68
N ALA A 189 -8.82 -9.02 -29.43
CA ALA A 189 -9.69 -8.49 -28.38
C ALA A 189 -8.85 -7.72 -27.35
N VAL A 190 -9.35 -6.56 -26.94
CA VAL A 190 -8.80 -5.77 -25.84
C VAL A 190 -9.85 -5.72 -24.74
N GLU A 191 -9.48 -6.04 -23.50
CA GLU A 191 -10.39 -5.98 -22.36
C GLU A 191 -9.76 -5.16 -21.24
N GLY A 192 -10.55 -4.27 -20.64
CA GLY A 192 -10.06 -3.41 -19.56
C GLY A 192 -10.97 -2.24 -19.24
N ILE A 193 -10.49 -1.34 -18.38
CA ILE A 193 -11.24 -0.15 -17.95
C ILE A 193 -10.85 1.04 -18.81
N VAL A 194 -11.82 1.77 -19.33
CA VAL A 194 -11.60 3.01 -20.09
C VAL A 194 -11.28 4.14 -19.12
N VAL A 195 -10.03 4.58 -19.08
CA VAL A 195 -9.56 5.65 -18.19
C VAL A 195 -9.56 7.03 -18.85
N ALA A 196 -9.59 7.09 -20.17
CA ALA A 196 -9.79 8.31 -20.92
C ALA A 196 -10.49 8.03 -22.25
N ALA A 197 -11.41 8.92 -22.63
CA ALA A 197 -12.05 8.91 -23.93
C ALA A 197 -11.63 10.16 -24.70
N ALA A 198 -11.08 9.97 -25.89
CA ALA A 198 -10.83 11.02 -26.87
C ALA A 198 -11.76 10.82 -28.07
N GLU A 199 -11.88 11.85 -28.92
CA GLU A 199 -12.77 11.84 -30.10
C GLU A 199 -12.56 10.61 -30.98
N ALA A 200 -11.31 10.20 -31.21
CA ALA A 200 -10.95 9.11 -32.12
C ALA A 200 -10.43 7.84 -31.42
N SER A 201 -10.32 7.82 -30.09
CA SER A 201 -9.77 6.64 -29.39
C SER A 201 -10.23 6.51 -27.93
N ARG A 202 -10.06 5.31 -27.39
CA ARG A 202 -10.16 5.02 -25.95
C ARG A 202 -8.77 4.71 -25.42
N LEU A 203 -8.47 5.18 -24.21
CA LEU A 203 -7.31 4.75 -23.45
C LEU A 203 -7.79 3.73 -22.42
N VAL A 204 -7.31 2.51 -22.53
CA VAL A 204 -7.80 1.34 -21.77
C VAL A 204 -6.69 0.83 -20.87
N VAL A 205 -6.96 0.68 -19.58
CA VAL A 205 -6.08 -0.07 -18.67
C VAL A 205 -6.48 -1.54 -18.74
N THR A 206 -5.60 -2.38 -19.29
CA THR A 206 -5.83 -3.82 -19.46
C THR A 206 -5.42 -4.64 -18.22
N ASN A 207 -4.60 -4.05 -17.34
CA ASN A 207 -4.25 -4.64 -16.05
C ASN A 207 -4.49 -3.62 -14.93
N PRO A 208 -5.53 -3.81 -14.10
CA PRO A 208 -5.88 -2.89 -13.01
C PRO A 208 -4.75 -2.65 -12.00
N THR A 209 -3.89 -3.66 -11.77
CA THR A 209 -2.75 -3.56 -10.84
C THR A 209 -1.56 -2.77 -11.40
N LYS A 210 -1.60 -2.46 -12.71
CA LYS A 210 -0.58 -1.67 -13.42
C LYS A 210 -1.25 -0.51 -14.15
N PRO A 211 -1.82 0.48 -13.43
CA PRO A 211 -2.62 1.56 -14.02
C PRO A 211 -1.86 2.43 -15.05
N SER A 212 -0.53 2.43 -15.02
CA SER A 212 0.30 3.12 -16.02
C SER A 212 0.40 2.37 -17.35
N GLN A 213 0.10 1.07 -17.37
CA GLN A 213 0.07 0.26 -18.59
C GLN A 213 -1.30 0.44 -19.25
N THR A 214 -1.31 1.30 -20.26
CA THR A 214 -2.51 1.60 -21.04
C THR A 214 -2.34 1.18 -22.49
N GLU A 215 -3.43 0.72 -23.08
CA GLU A 215 -3.55 0.45 -24.50
C GLU A 215 -4.48 1.49 -25.14
N ARG A 216 -4.03 2.10 -26.24
CA ARG A 216 -4.86 2.98 -27.04
C ARG A 216 -5.64 2.15 -28.05
N VAL A 217 -6.97 2.19 -27.96
CA VAL A 217 -7.89 1.53 -28.89
C VAL A 217 -8.51 2.59 -29.81
N PRO A 218 -8.14 2.66 -31.10
CA PRO A 218 -8.77 3.57 -32.07
C PRO A 218 -10.22 3.18 -32.33
N LEU A 219 -11.15 4.14 -32.34
CA LEU A 219 -12.57 3.85 -32.57
C LEU A 219 -12.82 3.26 -33.96
N ALA A 220 -12.05 3.67 -34.96
CA ALA A 220 -12.15 3.16 -36.32
C ALA A 220 -11.80 1.67 -36.43
N GLU A 221 -11.08 1.11 -35.46
CA GLU A 221 -10.67 -0.30 -35.42
C GLU A 221 -11.65 -1.19 -34.64
N ILE A 222 -12.61 -0.61 -33.91
CA ILE A 222 -13.57 -1.36 -33.10
C ILE A 222 -14.67 -1.94 -34.00
N LEU A 223 -14.87 -3.25 -33.92
CA LEU A 223 -16.04 -3.94 -34.48
C LEU A 223 -17.20 -3.92 -33.49
N THR A 224 -16.95 -4.33 -32.23
CA THR A 224 -17.94 -4.30 -31.17
C THR A 224 -17.32 -3.86 -29.85
N GLU A 225 -18.13 -3.17 -29.04
CA GLU A 225 -17.81 -2.79 -27.68
C GLU A 225 -18.90 -3.33 -26.77
N LYS A 226 -18.51 -4.12 -25.77
CA LYS A 226 -19.43 -4.72 -24.79
C LYS A 226 -18.96 -4.41 -23.39
N VAL A 227 -19.90 -4.08 -22.52
CA VAL A 227 -19.65 -4.01 -21.07
C VAL A 227 -19.59 -5.44 -20.54
N SER A 228 -18.52 -5.75 -19.80
CA SER A 228 -18.40 -7.00 -19.05
C SER A 228 -19.31 -6.94 -17.82
N GLY A 229 -19.99 -8.03 -17.51
CA GLY A 229 -20.77 -8.16 -16.27
C GLY A 229 -19.92 -8.35 -15.02
N ASN A 230 -18.62 -8.60 -15.19
CA ASN A 230 -17.70 -8.87 -14.08
C ASN A 230 -16.92 -7.61 -13.70
N SER A 231 -16.76 -7.39 -12.40
CA SER A 231 -15.90 -6.34 -11.88
C SER A 231 -14.42 -6.64 -12.07
N ALA A 232 -13.61 -5.59 -12.18
CA ALA A 232 -12.16 -5.71 -12.06
C ALA A 232 -11.70 -5.96 -10.62
N MET A 233 -12.55 -5.69 -9.64
CA MET A 233 -12.29 -6.01 -8.24
C MET A 233 -12.51 -7.52 -8.01
N PRO A 234 -11.51 -8.26 -7.49
CA PRO A 234 -11.65 -9.69 -7.24
C PRO A 234 -12.71 -10.01 -6.17
N GLU A 235 -13.34 -11.17 -6.29
CA GLU A 235 -14.17 -11.76 -5.23
C GLU A 235 -13.31 -12.53 -4.22
N GLY A 236 -13.87 -12.83 -3.04
CA GLY A 236 -13.20 -13.62 -2.01
C GLY A 236 -12.05 -12.89 -1.28
N LEU A 237 -11.98 -11.56 -1.37
CA LEU A 237 -10.94 -10.75 -0.72
C LEU A 237 -10.93 -10.90 0.81
N LEU A 238 -12.09 -11.25 1.40
CA LEU A 238 -12.30 -11.36 2.84
C LEU A 238 -12.28 -12.81 3.34
N ASP A 239 -12.14 -13.79 2.45
CA ASP A 239 -12.31 -15.21 2.76
C ASP A 239 -11.33 -15.74 3.81
N ALA A 240 -10.16 -15.12 3.90
CA ALA A 240 -9.10 -15.46 4.84
C ALA A 240 -9.14 -14.66 6.15
N PHE A 241 -10.12 -13.76 6.32
CA PHE A 241 -10.23 -12.88 7.47
C PHE A 241 -11.22 -13.45 8.49
N ARG A 242 -10.91 -13.26 9.77
CA ARG A 242 -11.88 -13.52 10.84
C ARG A 242 -12.94 -12.41 10.86
N GLU A 243 -14.04 -12.64 11.57
CA GLU A 243 -15.12 -11.66 11.69
C GLU A 243 -14.61 -10.28 12.15
N GLU A 244 -13.80 -10.25 13.21
CA GLU A 244 -13.21 -9.00 13.73
C GLU A 244 -12.27 -8.32 12.73
N ASP A 245 -11.53 -9.10 11.93
CA ASP A 245 -10.68 -8.55 10.87
C ASP A 245 -11.52 -7.83 9.80
N VAL A 246 -12.69 -8.39 9.45
CA VAL A 246 -13.63 -7.76 8.50
C VAL A 246 -14.26 -6.51 9.10
N LEU A 247 -14.66 -6.55 10.37
CA LEU A 247 -15.24 -5.40 11.07
C LEU A 247 -14.24 -4.24 11.22
N ASP A 248 -12.99 -4.54 11.57
CA ASP A 248 -11.91 -3.56 11.66
C ASP A 248 -11.56 -2.97 10.30
N LEU A 249 -11.54 -3.79 9.24
CA LEU A 249 -11.38 -3.31 7.87
C LEU A 249 -12.52 -2.37 7.47
N LEU A 250 -13.76 -2.76 7.77
CA LEU A 250 -14.93 -1.96 7.44
C LEU A 250 -14.90 -0.62 8.17
N ALA A 251 -14.55 -0.62 9.46
CA ALA A 251 -14.36 0.59 10.25
C ALA A 251 -13.24 1.49 9.68
N TYR A 252 -12.12 0.89 9.27
CA TYR A 252 -11.01 1.61 8.63
C TYR A 252 -11.40 2.29 7.31
N LEU A 253 -12.25 1.63 6.51
CA LEU A 253 -12.76 2.21 5.27
C LEU A 253 -13.75 3.36 5.55
N LEU A 254 -14.71 3.14 6.47
CA LEU A 254 -15.74 4.12 6.80
C LEU A 254 -15.17 5.41 7.40
N SER A 255 -14.11 5.30 8.20
CA SER A 255 -13.40 6.46 8.76
C SER A 255 -12.55 7.23 7.74
N GLY A 256 -12.42 6.72 6.51
CA GLY A 256 -11.48 7.25 5.52
C GLY A 256 -10.01 7.13 5.96
N GLY A 257 -9.72 6.23 6.91
CA GLY A 257 -8.39 6.07 7.51
C GLY A 257 -8.03 7.12 8.55
N ASP A 258 -8.97 7.87 9.10
CA ASP A 258 -8.73 8.74 10.26
C ASP A 258 -8.76 7.92 11.56
N GLU A 259 -7.61 7.80 12.23
CA GLU A 259 -7.48 7.09 13.52
C GLU A 259 -8.28 7.76 14.65
N ARG A 260 -8.65 9.03 14.48
CA ARG A 260 -9.39 9.81 15.50
C ARG A 260 -10.91 9.67 15.37
N ASP A 261 -11.38 8.93 14.37
CA ASP A 261 -12.81 8.70 14.15
C ASP A 261 -13.48 7.99 15.34
N ALA A 262 -14.78 8.19 15.52
CA ALA A 262 -15.58 7.60 16.59
C ALA A 262 -15.47 6.07 16.64
N MET A 263 -15.20 5.41 15.51
CA MET A 263 -15.00 3.96 15.42
C MET A 263 -13.82 3.46 16.27
N PHE A 264 -12.79 4.28 16.50
CA PHE A 264 -11.56 3.88 17.21
C PHE A 264 -11.43 4.50 18.59
N ARG A 265 -12.40 5.32 19.01
CA ARG A 265 -12.38 5.93 20.34
C ARG A 265 -12.64 4.86 21.40
N LYS A 266 -11.75 4.78 22.40
CA LYS A 266 -11.89 3.88 23.54
C LYS A 266 -12.82 4.46 24.61
#